data_AF-A0A8D8GDR4-F1
#
_entry.id   AF-A0A8D8GDR4-F1
#
_cell.length_a   1.000
_cell.length_b   1.000
_cell.length_c   1.000
_cell.angle_alpha   90.00
_cell.angle_beta   90.00
_cell.angle_gamma   90.00
#
_symmetry.space_group_name_H-M   'P 1'
#
loop_
_entity.id
_entity.type
_entity.pdbx_description
1 polymer ?
#
loop_
_entity_poly.entity_id
_entity_poly.type
_entity_poly.pdbx_seq_one_letter_code
_entity_poly.pdbx_strand_id
1 'polypeptide(L)'
;KIRVGVIGCLGRMGKKILNELITNTKVEIAGAVARLGSEYIGLDIGPIVGNNCNLGIKITSSISEVFESSDVVIDFTTKECMLECLKAAVKFKKPLVSGTTGIE
;
A
#
# COMPACT_ATOMS: atom_id res chain seq x y z
N LYS A 1 -7.91 4.47 14.37
CA LYS A 1 -8.35 3.74 13.15
C LYS A 1 -7.34 2.63 12.88
N ILE A 2 -7.69 1.57 12.16
CA ILE A 2 -6.69 0.58 11.74
C ILE A 2 -5.84 1.20 10.63
N ARG A 3 -4.52 1.21 10.80
CA ARG A 3 -3.58 1.77 9.83
C ARG A 3 -3.29 0.77 8.72
N VAL A 4 -3.61 1.12 7.48
CA VAL A 4 -3.53 0.21 6.33
C VAL A 4 -2.45 0.68 5.36
N GLY A 5 -1.49 -0.20 5.09
CA GLY A 5 -0.50 -0.06 4.03
C GLY A 5 -1.00 -0.67 2.73
N VAL A 6 -0.77 -0.03 1.59
CA VAL A 6 -1.17 -0.55 0.27
C VAL A 6 0.04 -0.72 -0.63
N ILE A 7 0.29 -1.96 -1.06
CA ILE A 7 1.33 -2.30 -2.02
C ILE A 7 0.75 -2.29 -3.44
N GLY A 8 1.46 -1.67 -4.39
CA GLY A 8 0.95 -1.47 -5.75
C GLY A 8 -0.08 -0.35 -5.85
N CYS A 9 0.11 0.74 -5.10
CA CYS A 9 -0.86 1.82 -4.93
C CYS A 9 -1.30 2.51 -6.24
N LEU A 10 -0.45 2.49 -7.28
CA LEU A 10 -0.73 3.08 -8.59
C LEU A 10 -1.49 2.15 -9.53
N GLY A 11 -1.58 0.86 -9.21
CA GLY A 11 -2.29 -0.13 -10.01
C GLY A 11 -3.81 0.03 -9.94
N ARG A 12 -4.52 -0.67 -10.82
CA ARG A 12 -6.00 -0.64 -10.88
C ARG A 12 -6.63 -0.99 -9.53
N MET A 13 -6.16 -2.07 -8.89
CA MET A 13 -6.68 -2.50 -7.60
C MET A 13 -6.18 -1.62 -6.45
N GLY A 14 -4.91 -1.21 -6.45
CA GLY A 14 -4.37 -0.30 -5.44
C GLY A 14 -5.16 1.00 -5.33
N LYS A 15 -5.49 1.64 -6.46
CA LYS A 15 -6.34 2.83 -6.50
C LYS A 15 -7.74 2.59 -5.93
N LYS A 16 -8.38 1.46 -6.28
CA LYS A 16 -9.69 1.09 -5.73
C LYS A 16 -9.63 0.91 -4.22
N ILE A 17 -8.64 0.18 -3.71
CA ILE A 17 -8.45 -0.02 -2.27
C ILE A 17 -8.30 1.32 -1.57
N LEU A 18 -7.43 2.20 -2.07
CA LEU A 18 -7.22 3.50 -1.46
C LEU A 18 -8.48 4.37 -1.43
N ASN A 19 -9.27 4.37 -2.51
CA ASN A 19 -10.55 5.09 -2.55
C ASN A 19 -11.52 4.59 -1.46
N GLU A 20 -11.59 3.27 -1.24
CA GLU A 20 -12.40 2.69 -0.16
C GLU A 20 -11.85 3.02 1.23
N LEU A 21 -10.52 3.08 1.39
CA LEU A 21 -9.90 3.43 2.68
C LEU A 21 -10.22 4.87 3.10
N ILE A 22 -10.36 5.79 2.16
CA ILE A 22 -10.62 7.21 2.42
C ILE A 22 -12.04 7.46 2.91
N THR A 23 -13.02 6.75 2.35
CA THR A 23 -14.43 6.91 2.70
C THR A 23 -14.80 6.15 3.97
N ASN A 24 -13.91 5.28 4.47
CA ASN A 24 -14.15 4.43 5.61
C ASN A 24 -13.70 5.08 6.93
N THR A 25 -14.60 5.10 7.92
CA THR A 25 -14.35 5.76 9.22
C THR A 25 -13.52 4.92 10.20
N LYS A 26 -13.35 3.62 9.94
CA LYS A 26 -12.67 2.67 10.85
C LYS A 26 -11.20 2.44 10.50
N VAL A 27 -10.79 2.77 9.28
CA VAL A 27 -9.44 2.55 8.73
C VAL A 27 -8.85 3.85 8.23
N GLU A 28 -7.54 3.90 8.05
CA GLU A 28 -6.84 5.02 7.42
C GLU A 28 -5.63 4.53 6.63
N ILE A 29 -5.21 5.31 5.63
CA ILE A 29 -4.03 5.00 4.84
C ILE A 29 -2.80 5.36 5.68
N ALA A 30 -1.86 4.42 5.84
CA ALA A 30 -0.63 4.63 6.59
C ALA A 30 0.64 4.52 5.74
N GLY A 31 0.51 3.97 4.53
CA GLY A 31 1.61 3.86 3.58
C GLY A 31 1.13 3.42 2.21
N ALA A 32 1.84 3.86 1.17
CA ALA A 32 1.54 3.53 -0.21
C ALA A 32 2.85 3.20 -0.94
N VAL A 33 2.97 1.97 -1.44
CA VAL A 33 4.15 1.52 -2.19
C VAL A 33 3.86 1.48 -3.68
N ALA A 34 4.74 2.13 -4.44
CA ALA A 34 4.85 1.96 -5.88
C ALA A 34 6.14 1.22 -6.24
N ARG A 35 6.23 0.75 -7.48
CA ARG A 35 7.45 0.12 -8.02
C ARG A 35 8.63 1.09 -7.93
N LEU A 36 9.80 0.56 -7.59
CA LEU A 36 11.05 1.32 -7.67
C LEU A 36 11.22 1.94 -9.06
N GLY A 37 11.63 3.23 -9.09
CA GLY A 37 11.77 4.00 -10.33
C GLY A 37 10.46 4.61 -10.85
N SER A 38 9.34 4.49 -10.12
CA SER A 38 8.13 5.27 -10.42
C SER A 38 8.41 6.77 -10.27
N GLU A 39 7.92 7.59 -11.20
CA GLU A 39 7.98 9.05 -11.12
C GLU A 39 7.16 9.63 -9.95
N TYR A 40 6.26 8.82 -9.40
CA TYR A 40 5.40 9.21 -8.28
C TYR A 40 6.06 9.03 -6.90
N ILE A 41 7.25 8.43 -6.82
CA ILE A 41 7.95 8.30 -5.54
C ILE A 41 8.20 9.69 -4.92
N GLY A 42 7.85 9.84 -3.65
CA GLY A 42 7.96 11.11 -2.90
C GLY A 42 6.76 12.04 -3.07
N LEU A 43 5.88 11.81 -4.06
CA LEU A 43 4.64 12.56 -4.22
C LEU A 43 3.58 12.10 -3.22
N ASP A 44 2.63 12.98 -2.93
CA ASP A 44 1.50 12.68 -2.06
C ASP A 44 0.50 11.74 -2.75
N ILE A 45 -0.08 10.79 -2.01
CA ILE A 45 -1.07 9.86 -2.55
C ILE A 45 -2.44 10.52 -2.78
N GLY A 46 -2.75 11.63 -2.11
CA GLY A 46 -4.02 12.34 -2.11
C GLY A 46 -4.58 12.71 -3.49
N PRO A 47 -3.77 13.27 -4.40
CA PRO A 47 -4.20 13.52 -5.79
C PRO A 47 -4.55 12.24 -6.57
N ILE A 48 -3.93 11.10 -6.26
CA ILE A 48 -4.13 9.82 -6.98
C ILE A 48 -5.46 9.18 -6.60
N VAL A 49 -5.92 9.43 -5.38
CA VAL A 49 -7.15 8.90 -4.80
C VAL A 49 -8.35 9.83 -4.98
N GLY A 50 -8.20 10.88 -5.81
CA GLY A 50 -9.29 11.76 -6.20
C GLY A 50 -9.70 12.81 -5.16
N ASN A 51 -8.89 13.04 -4.13
CA ASN A 51 -9.22 13.99 -3.06
C ASN A 51 -8.88 15.45 -3.38
N ASN A 52 -8.17 15.74 -4.50
CA ASN A 52 -7.68 17.08 -4.86
C ASN A 52 -6.96 17.83 -3.71
N CYS A 53 -6.55 17.12 -2.67
CA CYS A 53 -5.88 17.62 -1.49
C CYS A 53 -4.80 16.63 -1.05
N ASN A 54 -3.78 17.13 -0.38
CA ASN A 54 -2.70 16.31 0.14
C ASN A 54 -3.17 15.59 1.41
N LEU A 55 -2.89 14.29 1.50
CA LEU A 55 -3.15 13.47 2.68
C LEU A 55 -1.94 13.42 3.63
N GLY A 56 -0.79 13.98 3.23
CA GLY A 56 0.46 13.93 3.98
C GLY A 56 1.18 12.58 3.87
N ILE A 57 0.71 11.69 3.00
CA ILE A 57 1.22 10.33 2.85
C ILE A 57 1.97 10.26 1.53
N LYS A 58 3.29 10.17 1.62
CA LYS A 58 4.16 10.08 0.45
C LYS A 58 4.22 8.66 -0.06
N ILE A 59 4.25 8.53 -1.38
CA ILE A 59 4.46 7.25 -2.05
C ILE A 59 5.94 6.87 -1.87
N THR A 60 6.19 5.67 -1.37
CA THR A 60 7.52 5.11 -1.20
C THR A 60 7.73 3.91 -2.13
N SER A 61 8.99 3.48 -2.27
CA SER A 61 9.34 2.20 -2.88
C SER A 61 9.78 1.17 -1.84
N SER A 62 9.81 1.54 -0.56
CA SER A 62 10.21 0.69 0.55
C SER A 62 9.03 -0.07 1.12
N ILE A 63 9.00 -1.38 0.88
CA ILE A 63 8.04 -2.28 1.53
C ILE A 63 8.23 -2.24 3.05
N SER A 64 9.47 -2.19 3.54
CA SER A 64 9.76 -2.19 4.98
C SER A 64 9.17 -0.97 5.69
N GLU A 65 9.31 0.23 5.12
CA GLU A 65 8.74 1.46 5.69
C GLU A 65 7.21 1.35 5.85
N VAL A 66 6.52 0.77 4.87
CA VAL A 66 5.06 0.59 4.94
C VAL A 66 4.66 -0.43 5.99
N PHE A 67 5.43 -1.50 6.17
CA PHE A 67 5.16 -2.47 7.24
C PHE A 67 5.42 -1.89 8.64
N GLU A 68 6.41 -1.01 8.79
CA GLU A 68 6.68 -0.30 10.05
C GLU A 68 5.56 0.67 10.43
N SER A 69 5.02 1.40 9.45
CA SER A 69 3.98 2.41 9.68
C SER A 69 2.56 1.84 9.81
N SER A 70 2.34 0.59 9.39
CA SER A 70 1.00 0.00 9.26
C SER A 70 0.66 -1.03 10.35
N ASP A 71 -0.64 -1.21 10.59
CA ASP A 71 -1.17 -2.32 11.41
C ASP A 71 -1.46 -3.54 10.53
N VAL A 72 -1.86 -3.34 9.28
CA VAL A 72 -2.08 -4.37 8.26
C VAL A 72 -1.63 -3.86 6.89
N VAL A 73 -1.13 -4.75 6.04
CA VAL A 73 -0.73 -4.43 4.67
C VAL A 73 -1.60 -5.20 3.67
N ILE A 74 -2.06 -4.52 2.63
CA ILE A 74 -2.84 -5.10 1.52
C ILE A 74 -1.97 -5.13 0.26
N ASP A 75 -1.94 -6.28 -0.42
CA ASP A 75 -1.15 -6.52 -1.62
C ASP A 75 -2.01 -7.05 -2.78
N PHE A 76 -1.99 -6.35 -3.91
CA PHE A 76 -2.55 -6.78 -5.19
C PHE A 76 -1.56 -6.46 -6.31
N THR A 77 -0.46 -7.21 -6.35
CA THR A 77 0.67 -6.95 -7.25
C THR A 77 1.05 -8.17 -8.09
N THR A 78 2.34 -8.45 -8.25
CA THR A 78 2.89 -9.60 -8.97
C THR A 78 3.38 -10.63 -7.97
N LYS A 79 3.57 -11.88 -8.42
CA LYS A 79 4.11 -12.98 -7.61
C LYS A 79 5.40 -12.58 -6.89
N GLU A 80 6.32 -11.93 -7.60
CA GLU A 80 7.64 -11.54 -7.08
C GLU A 80 7.49 -10.51 -5.96
N CYS A 81 6.64 -9.50 -6.14
CA CYS A 81 6.42 -8.47 -5.14
C CYS A 81 5.67 -9.01 -3.92
N MET A 82 4.71 -9.91 -4.12
CA MET A 82 4.00 -10.60 -3.04
C MET A 82 4.97 -11.41 -2.16
N LEU A 83 5.93 -12.13 -2.75
CA LEU A 83 6.94 -12.88 -2.00
C LEU A 83 7.81 -11.97 -1.12
N GLU A 84 8.17 -10.77 -1.60
CA GLU A 84 8.86 -9.77 -0.78
C GLU A 84 7.97 -9.21 0.33
N CYS A 85 6.67 -8.99 0.06
CA CYS A 85 5.70 -8.61 1.08
C CYS A 85 5.54 -9.70 2.16
N LEU A 86 5.56 -10.98 1.78
CA LEU A 86 5.46 -12.09 2.70
C LEU A 86 6.67 -12.15 3.64
N LYS A 87 7.88 -11.96 3.10
CA LYS A 87 9.11 -11.86 3.92
C LYS A 87 9.01 -10.70 4.92
N ALA A 88 8.52 -9.55 4.47
CA ALA A 88 8.30 -8.39 5.34
C ALA A 88 7.23 -8.67 6.41
N ALA A 89 6.11 -9.30 6.05
CA ALA A 89 5.04 -9.65 6.98
C ALA A 89 5.54 -10.53 8.13
N VAL A 90 6.35 -11.55 7.81
CA VAL A 90 7.00 -12.41 8.81
C VAL A 90 7.98 -11.60 9.67
N LYS A 91 8.85 -10.79 9.04
CA LYS A 91 9.86 -9.98 9.74
C LYS A 91 9.23 -9.00 10.74
N PHE A 92 8.24 -8.23 10.30
CA PHE A 92 7.59 -7.19 11.10
C PHE A 92 6.44 -7.71 11.97
N LYS A 93 6.07 -8.98 11.82
CA LYS A 93 4.95 -9.63 12.53
C LYS A 93 3.63 -8.86 12.32
N LYS A 94 3.39 -8.45 11.08
CA LYS A 94 2.16 -7.73 10.69
C LYS A 94 1.31 -8.59 9.76
N PRO A 95 -0.03 -8.55 9.90
CA PRO A 95 -0.93 -9.17 8.96
C PRO A 95 -0.70 -8.66 7.52
N LEU A 96 -0.72 -9.60 6.58
CA LEU A 96 -0.71 -9.35 5.14
C LEU A 96 -2.00 -9.92 4.54
N VAL A 97 -2.73 -9.09 3.82
CA VAL A 97 -3.89 -9.48 3.02
C VAL A 97 -3.47 -9.40 1.56
N SER A 98 -3.15 -10.54 0.94
CA SER A 98 -2.79 -10.58 -0.48
C SER A 98 -3.94 -11.13 -1.32
N GLY A 99 -4.30 -10.40 -2.37
CA GLY A 99 -5.16 -10.87 -3.45
C GLY A 99 -4.38 -11.14 -4.75
N THR A 100 -3.05 -11.20 -4.67
CA THR A 100 -2.18 -11.57 -5.79
C THR A 100 -2.46 -13.02 -6.20
N THR A 101 -2.57 -13.27 -7.50
CA THR A 101 -2.88 -14.59 -8.09
C THR A 101 -1.71 -15.08 -8.96
N GLY A 102 -1.74 -16.34 -9.42
CA GLY A 102 -0.68 -16.93 -10.25
C GLY A 102 0.60 -17.26 -9.48
N ILE A 103 0.45 -17.88 -8.30
CA ILE A 103 1.56 -18.15 -7.35
C ILE A 103 2.34 -19.44 -7.72
N GLU A 104 1.79 -20.25 -8.61
CA GLU A 104 2.34 -21.53 -9.11
C GLU A 104 3.81 -21.42 -9.54
#